data_AF-A0A954G9S2-F1
#
_entry.id   AF-A0A954G9S2-F1
#
_cell.length_a   1.000
_cell.length_b   1.000
_cell.length_c   1.000
_cell.angle_alpha   90.00
_cell.angle_beta   90.00
_cell.angle_gamma   90.00
#
_symmetry.space_group_name_H-M   'P 1'
#
loop_
_entity.id
_entity.type
_entity.pdbx_description
1 polymer ?
#
loop_
_entity_poly.entity_id
_entity_poly.type
_entity_poly.pdbx_seq_one_letter_code
_entity_poly.pdbx_strand_id
1 'polypeptide(L)'
;MAVLWGVLNAGRLCADTFTYLNESGETQTVTGLLTGSGQGVHAIEQSDGSITLIPEQAVRERTVGADPEPLTPREMADQLTEEFGDTGVRTLVRDPYVVGLVLAGPLPEQSEARVTGFLKNAAQFLDRVDTVFSGFCRDLRTETSPPRYPLVMLIFERDRDFNAYTTEATGGRGLSSERVSGFYSPLTNRLAIRIGECRSFQVPLHEAIHQQVFNRGLLQRLADIPTWFNEGIATGFENNGERINIGPNKVNSIYARRLNGDRVLDWQEIVTADAAFRGDVLVGEAYAQAWGLHWLLVTEHKSDYARYLKQLGQIEPLQKQPPELRQKLFEETFGTTIAELEEDFPRLLKAAMRRQGVRLNSSSNPGYSLTSGDACEVELTAVQRTSRENLIEVQGRIRNVSPFRDFAFYVTVQTDGGFYTDWFIPCVSRLETAQLPKQFIMKHLPGGPGTEGTTFWVEISSALPDSEEVAAWKRGEYPVPVWNPRN
;
A
#
# COMPACT_ATOMS: atom_id res chain seq x y z
N MET A 1 -49.68 -29.63 -10.78
CA MET A 1 -48.86 -29.76 -9.56
C MET A 1 -47.80 -28.69 -9.61
N ALA A 2 -47.98 -27.63 -8.82
CA ALA A 2 -47.01 -26.54 -8.69
C ALA A 2 -45.96 -26.94 -7.66
N VAL A 3 -44.69 -26.95 -8.06
CA VAL A 3 -43.55 -27.13 -7.14
C VAL A 3 -43.09 -25.73 -6.76
N LEU A 4 -43.38 -25.33 -5.52
CA LEU A 4 -42.88 -24.11 -4.92
C LEU A 4 -41.36 -24.15 -4.85
N TRP A 5 -40.70 -23.20 -5.50
CA TRP A 5 -39.33 -22.84 -5.21
C TRP A 5 -39.31 -22.08 -3.88
N GLY A 6 -38.67 -22.67 -2.87
CA GLY A 6 -38.42 -22.02 -1.59
C GLY A 6 -37.44 -20.87 -1.80
N VAL A 7 -37.92 -19.65 -1.53
CA VAL A 7 -37.08 -18.47 -1.29
C VAL A 7 -36.30 -18.75 -0.01
N LEU A 8 -34.98 -18.97 -0.14
CA LEU A 8 -34.06 -18.94 1.00
C LEU A 8 -34.12 -17.52 1.58
N ASN A 9 -34.77 -17.38 2.73
CA ASN A 9 -34.70 -16.19 3.57
C ASN A 9 -33.22 -15.86 3.81
N ALA A 10 -32.80 -14.64 3.45
CA ALA A 10 -31.61 -14.03 3.97
C ALA A 10 -31.71 -14.01 5.50
N GLY A 11 -31.01 -14.93 6.16
CA GLY A 11 -30.97 -15.01 7.62
C GLY A 11 -30.49 -13.68 8.17
N ARG A 12 -31.22 -13.14 9.15
CA ARG A 12 -30.76 -12.00 9.95
C ARG A 12 -29.35 -12.31 10.44
N LEU A 13 -28.38 -11.47 10.07
CA LEU A 13 -27.02 -11.51 10.60
C LEU A 13 -27.12 -11.45 12.12
N CYS A 14 -26.74 -12.54 12.78
CA CYS A 14 -26.64 -12.62 14.24
C CYS A 14 -25.14 -12.55 14.56
N ALA A 15 -24.70 -11.68 15.47
CA ALA A 15 -23.33 -11.82 15.98
C ALA A 15 -23.22 -13.16 16.66
N ASP A 16 -22.05 -13.75 16.64
CA ASP A 16 -21.73 -14.91 17.44
C ASP A 16 -20.63 -14.54 18.42
N THR A 17 -20.78 -14.98 19.66
CA THR A 17 -19.68 -15.00 20.62
C THR A 17 -19.04 -16.38 20.55
N PHE A 18 -17.78 -16.42 20.14
CA PHE A 18 -16.98 -17.63 20.02
C PHE A 18 -16.00 -17.70 21.19
N THR A 19 -16.01 -18.83 21.90
CA THR A 19 -14.98 -19.18 22.86
C THR A 19 -14.06 -20.21 22.22
N TYR A 20 -12.76 -19.92 22.12
CA TYR A 20 -11.77 -20.76 21.45
C TYR A 20 -10.45 -20.85 22.24
N LEU A 21 -9.63 -21.85 21.93
CA LEU A 21 -8.25 -21.93 22.44
C LEU A 21 -7.30 -21.24 21.47
N ASN A 22 -6.56 -20.25 21.94
CA ASN A 22 -5.53 -19.58 21.13
C ASN A 22 -4.28 -20.49 20.96
N GLU A 23 -3.25 -19.98 20.28
CA GLU A 23 -2.01 -20.73 20.03
C GLU A 23 -1.24 -21.07 21.32
N SER A 24 -1.38 -20.30 22.40
CA SER A 24 -0.79 -20.60 23.71
C SER A 24 -1.61 -21.61 24.53
N GLY A 25 -2.76 -22.06 24.02
CA GLY A 25 -3.66 -22.98 24.72
C GLY A 25 -4.55 -22.30 25.77
N GLU A 26 -4.60 -20.98 25.79
CA GLU A 26 -5.47 -20.19 26.66
C GLU A 26 -6.85 -20.01 26.04
N THR A 27 -7.88 -19.99 26.90
CA THR A 27 -9.24 -19.74 26.45
C THR A 27 -9.43 -18.25 26.18
N GLN A 28 -9.84 -17.92 24.96
CA GLN A 28 -10.19 -16.57 24.55
C GLN A 28 -11.63 -16.51 24.04
N THR A 29 -12.22 -15.33 24.10
CA THR A 29 -13.56 -15.06 23.59
C THR A 29 -13.48 -13.92 22.58
N VAL A 30 -14.13 -14.10 21.43
CA VAL A 30 -14.30 -13.06 20.41
C VAL A 30 -15.78 -12.93 20.07
N THR A 31 -16.26 -11.70 19.97
CA THR A 31 -17.65 -11.40 19.58
C THR A 31 -17.63 -10.64 18.27
N GLY A 32 -18.36 -11.14 17.28
CA GLY A 32 -18.43 -10.51 15.97
C GLY A 32 -19.34 -11.23 15.00
N LEU A 33 -19.41 -10.72 13.78
CA LEU A 33 -20.13 -11.33 12.69
C LEU A 33 -19.28 -12.43 12.04
N LEU A 34 -19.81 -13.64 11.92
CA LEU A 34 -19.20 -14.68 11.08
C LEU A 34 -19.36 -14.31 9.60
N THR A 35 -18.30 -13.78 8.99
CA THR A 35 -18.31 -13.33 7.58
C THR A 35 -17.93 -14.43 6.59
N GLY A 36 -17.21 -15.46 7.04
CA GLY A 36 -16.89 -16.60 6.20
C GLY A 36 -16.30 -17.76 6.99
N SER A 37 -16.32 -18.94 6.38
CA SER A 37 -15.71 -20.17 6.91
C SER A 37 -15.12 -20.96 5.77
N GLY A 38 -13.88 -21.41 5.93
CA GLY A 38 -13.19 -22.12 4.89
C GLY A 38 -11.74 -22.37 5.26
N GLN A 39 -11.13 -23.37 4.64
CA GLN A 39 -9.73 -23.72 4.89
C GLN A 39 -9.42 -24.02 6.38
N GLY A 40 -10.42 -24.48 7.14
CA GLY A 40 -10.28 -24.82 8.56
C GLY A 40 -10.24 -23.62 9.50
N VAL A 41 -10.63 -22.43 9.04
CA VAL A 41 -10.73 -21.21 9.87
C VAL A 41 -12.08 -20.51 9.67
N HIS A 42 -12.55 -19.83 10.72
CA HIS A 42 -13.65 -18.87 10.67
C HIS A 42 -13.10 -17.44 10.63
N ALA A 43 -13.72 -16.59 9.81
CA ALA A 43 -13.46 -15.15 9.78
C ALA A 43 -14.55 -14.43 10.60
N ILE A 44 -14.15 -13.81 11.71
CA ILE A 44 -15.04 -13.10 12.64
C ILE A 44 -14.78 -11.61 12.55
N GLU A 45 -15.72 -10.85 11.99
CA GLU A 45 -15.65 -9.39 11.85
C GLU A 45 -16.20 -8.69 13.10
N GLN A 46 -15.37 -7.88 13.76
CA GLN A 46 -15.66 -7.23 15.04
C GLN A 46 -16.27 -5.82 14.85
N SER A 47 -16.72 -5.19 15.94
CA SER A 47 -17.34 -3.85 15.92
C SER A 47 -16.43 -2.74 15.40
N ASP A 48 -15.11 -2.91 15.50
CA ASP A 48 -14.11 -1.96 14.97
C ASP A 48 -13.81 -2.20 13.47
N GLY A 49 -14.46 -3.21 12.86
CA GLY A 49 -14.25 -3.61 11.48
C GLY A 49 -13.04 -4.51 11.27
N SER A 50 -12.29 -4.88 12.30
CA SER A 50 -11.24 -5.89 12.18
C SER A 50 -11.81 -7.30 11.99
N ILE A 51 -11.04 -8.20 11.38
CA ILE A 51 -11.38 -9.61 11.21
C ILE A 51 -10.38 -10.46 11.98
N THR A 52 -10.88 -11.23 12.95
CA THR A 52 -10.12 -12.26 13.64
C THR A 52 -10.31 -13.60 12.94
N LEU A 53 -9.21 -14.27 12.61
CA LEU A 53 -9.22 -15.64 12.12
C LEU A 53 -9.10 -16.61 13.29
N ILE A 54 -10.09 -17.46 13.48
CA ILE A 54 -10.07 -18.50 14.52
C ILE A 54 -10.05 -19.89 13.87
N PRO A 55 -9.18 -20.82 14.30
CA PRO A 55 -9.23 -22.20 13.81
C PRO A 55 -10.56 -22.87 14.18
N GLU A 56 -11.23 -23.50 13.22
CA GLU A 56 -12.53 -24.16 13.44
C GLU A 56 -12.44 -25.21 14.56
N GLN A 57 -11.33 -25.95 14.59
CA GLN A 57 -11.06 -27.00 15.58
C GLN A 57 -10.76 -26.46 16.99
N ALA A 58 -10.39 -25.18 17.10
CA ALA A 58 -10.10 -24.52 18.36
C ALA A 58 -11.36 -24.01 19.06
N VAL A 59 -12.48 -23.86 18.34
CA VAL A 59 -13.75 -23.42 18.91
C VAL A 59 -14.26 -24.45 19.92
N ARG A 60 -14.70 -23.96 21.08
CA ARG A 60 -15.27 -24.75 22.18
C ARG A 60 -16.75 -24.46 22.38
N GLU A 61 -17.13 -23.20 22.22
CA GLU A 61 -18.50 -22.75 22.37
C GLU A 61 -18.80 -21.64 21.36
N ARG A 62 -20.02 -21.64 20.83
CA ARG A 62 -20.57 -20.56 20.01
C ARG A 62 -21.94 -20.19 20.57
N THR A 63 -22.09 -18.94 20.97
CA THR A 63 -23.37 -18.40 21.42
C THR A 63 -23.88 -17.38 20.41
N VAL A 64 -25.04 -17.66 19.83
CA VAL A 64 -25.72 -16.74 18.89
C VAL A 64 -26.27 -15.55 19.67
N GLY A 65 -25.96 -14.34 19.21
CA GLY A 65 -26.33 -13.06 19.80
C GLY A 65 -26.74 -12.02 18.76
N ALA A 66 -26.98 -10.79 19.22
CA ALA A 66 -27.27 -9.67 18.33
C ALA A 66 -25.99 -9.16 17.68
N ASP A 67 -26.06 -8.80 16.40
CA ASP A 67 -25.00 -8.14 15.63
C ASP A 67 -24.35 -7.00 16.46
N PRO A 68 -23.00 -6.93 16.60
CA PRO A 68 -22.40 -5.89 17.40
C PRO A 68 -22.63 -4.56 16.69
N GLU A 69 -23.00 -3.51 17.42
CA GLU A 69 -23.05 -2.18 16.84
C GLU A 69 -21.63 -1.77 16.40
N PRO A 70 -21.44 -1.36 15.13
CA PRO A 70 -20.16 -0.82 14.69
C PRO A 70 -19.75 0.36 15.56
N LEU A 71 -18.46 0.47 15.86
CA LEU A 71 -17.94 1.64 16.55
C LEU A 71 -18.24 2.90 15.75
N THR A 72 -18.56 3.98 16.45
CA THR A 72 -18.61 5.31 15.86
C THR A 72 -17.18 5.77 15.51
N PRO A 73 -17.02 6.71 14.56
CA PRO A 73 -15.72 7.31 14.28
C PRO A 73 -15.04 7.94 15.50
N ARG A 74 -15.83 8.42 16.48
CA ARG A 74 -15.28 8.93 17.75
C ARG A 74 -14.71 7.82 18.62
N GLU A 75 -15.46 6.74 18.83
CA GLU A 75 -15.00 5.59 19.62
C GLU A 75 -13.77 4.93 18.99
N MET A 76 -13.71 4.86 17.66
CA MET A 76 -12.52 4.40 16.95
C MET A 76 -11.32 5.32 17.20
N ALA A 77 -11.50 6.65 17.22
CA ALA A 77 -10.41 7.57 17.57
C ALA A 77 -9.95 7.41 19.03
N ASP A 78 -10.88 7.14 19.95
CA ASP A 78 -10.56 6.86 21.35
C ASP A 78 -9.79 5.53 21.47
N GLN A 79 -10.21 4.47 20.76
CA GLN A 79 -9.50 3.18 20.68
C GLN A 79 -8.06 3.34 20.14
N LEU A 80 -7.86 4.14 19.08
CA LEU A 80 -6.52 4.42 18.56
C LEU A 80 -5.67 5.19 19.59
N THR A 81 -6.29 6.05 20.39
CA THR A 81 -5.60 6.78 21.46
C THR A 81 -5.19 5.84 22.60
N GLU A 82 -6.01 4.85 22.93
CA GLU A 82 -5.66 3.78 23.87
C GLU A 82 -4.53 2.89 23.33
N GLU A 83 -4.57 2.55 22.04
CA GLU A 83 -3.58 1.69 21.37
C GLU A 83 -2.19 2.32 21.29
N PHE A 84 -2.10 3.60 20.89
CA PHE A 84 -0.83 4.30 20.68
C PHE A 84 -0.43 5.22 21.85
N GLY A 85 -1.32 5.42 22.82
CA GLY A 85 -1.17 6.35 23.94
C GLY A 85 -1.44 7.82 23.58
N ASP A 86 -1.89 8.60 24.56
CA ASP A 86 -2.28 10.03 24.42
C ASP A 86 -1.19 10.92 23.79
N THR A 87 0.08 10.57 23.98
CA THR A 87 1.22 11.31 23.42
C THR A 87 1.79 10.69 22.16
N GLY A 88 1.38 9.47 21.81
CA GLY A 88 1.89 8.70 20.67
C GLY A 88 1.06 8.88 19.40
N VAL A 89 -0.18 9.37 19.51
CA VAL A 89 -1.04 9.62 18.34
C VAL A 89 -1.76 10.97 18.40
N ARG A 90 -2.04 11.54 17.22
CA ARG A 90 -3.01 12.63 17.05
C ARG A 90 -4.07 12.19 16.07
N THR A 91 -5.33 12.19 16.51
CA THR A 91 -6.46 11.74 15.70
C THR A 91 -7.31 12.91 15.23
N LEU A 92 -7.86 12.80 14.03
CA LEU A 92 -8.92 13.67 13.51
C LEU A 92 -10.07 12.83 12.99
N VAL A 93 -11.28 13.14 13.47
CA VAL A 93 -12.52 12.52 13.02
C VAL A 93 -13.18 13.38 11.96
N ARG A 94 -13.54 12.75 10.83
CA ARG A 94 -14.31 13.34 9.73
C ARG A 94 -15.15 12.24 9.09
N ASP A 95 -16.35 12.02 9.60
CA ASP A 95 -17.21 10.89 9.23
C ASP A 95 -17.28 10.62 7.72
N PRO A 96 -17.12 9.36 7.28
CA PRO A 96 -16.89 8.15 8.09
C PRO A 96 -15.42 7.90 8.47
N TYR A 97 -14.52 8.86 8.22
CA TYR A 97 -13.08 8.70 8.35
C TYR A 97 -12.53 9.03 9.74
N VAL A 98 -11.51 8.27 10.13
CA VAL A 98 -10.64 8.56 11.27
C VAL A 98 -9.20 8.59 10.79
N VAL A 99 -8.55 9.74 10.89
CA VAL A 99 -7.15 9.91 10.49
C VAL A 99 -6.28 10.00 11.74
N GLY A 100 -5.39 9.04 11.94
CA GLY A 100 -4.40 9.03 13.02
C GLY A 100 -3.00 9.33 12.49
N LEU A 101 -2.30 10.27 13.12
CA LEU A 101 -0.86 10.47 12.94
C LEU A 101 -0.12 9.84 14.11
N VAL A 102 0.58 8.74 13.87
CA VAL A 102 1.46 8.08 14.84
C VAL A 102 2.78 8.84 14.89
N LEU A 103 3.08 9.42 16.05
CA LEU A 103 4.15 10.38 16.25
C LEU A 103 5.48 9.68 16.57
N ALA A 104 6.58 10.25 16.05
CA ALA A 104 7.95 9.82 16.34
C ALA A 104 8.37 10.01 17.81
N GLY A 105 7.57 10.78 18.55
CA GLY A 105 7.78 11.18 19.93
C GLY A 105 6.98 12.44 20.28
N PRO A 106 7.09 12.95 21.52
CA PRO A 106 6.31 14.07 22.01
C PRO A 106 6.34 15.25 21.06
N LEU A 107 5.17 15.82 20.76
CA LEU A 107 5.05 16.94 19.84
C LEU A 107 5.30 18.27 20.59
N PRO A 108 6.12 19.19 20.05
CA PRO A 108 6.21 20.53 20.59
C PRO A 108 4.85 21.25 20.53
N GLU A 109 4.47 22.00 21.56
CA GLU A 109 3.17 22.69 21.64
C GLU A 109 2.90 23.58 20.41
N GLN A 110 3.93 24.28 19.93
CA GLN A 110 3.89 25.12 18.72
C GLN A 110 3.57 24.36 17.42
N SER A 111 3.65 23.03 17.43
CA SER A 111 3.43 22.15 16.27
C SER A 111 2.03 21.54 16.23
N GLU A 112 1.25 21.60 17.33
CA GLU A 112 -0.12 21.05 17.41
C GLU A 112 -1.06 21.60 16.34
N ALA A 113 -1.04 22.92 16.13
CA ALA A 113 -1.85 23.57 15.10
C ALA A 113 -1.49 23.11 13.68
N ARG A 114 -0.20 22.83 13.42
CA ARG A 114 0.27 22.33 12.12
C ARG A 114 -0.13 20.87 11.90
N VAL A 115 -0.02 20.03 12.93
CA VAL A 115 -0.51 18.64 12.89
C VAL A 115 -2.00 18.61 12.64
N THR A 116 -2.78 19.46 13.31
CA THR A 116 -4.22 19.60 13.05
C THR A 116 -4.50 19.97 11.60
N GLY A 117 -3.76 20.93 11.03
CA GLY A 117 -3.87 21.31 9.62
C GLY A 117 -3.50 20.17 8.66
N PHE A 118 -2.45 19.41 8.98
CA PHE A 118 -2.02 18.25 8.22
C PHE A 118 -3.09 17.14 8.20
N LEU A 119 -3.65 16.78 9.36
CA LEU A 119 -4.72 15.79 9.47
C LEU A 119 -5.98 16.22 8.70
N LYS A 120 -6.32 17.52 8.72
CA LYS A 120 -7.42 18.05 7.90
C LYS A 120 -7.17 17.86 6.40
N ASN A 121 -5.94 18.07 5.94
CA ASN A 121 -5.59 17.87 4.54
C ASN A 121 -5.67 16.38 4.14
N ALA A 122 -5.21 15.48 5.00
CA ALA A 122 -5.34 14.03 4.79
C ALA A 122 -6.81 13.59 4.74
N ALA A 123 -7.66 14.11 5.63
CA ALA A 123 -9.10 13.81 5.60
C ALA A 123 -9.80 14.38 4.35
N GLN A 124 -9.43 15.59 3.92
CA GLN A 124 -9.90 16.16 2.64
C GLN A 124 -9.44 15.36 1.42
N PHE A 125 -8.27 14.73 1.50
CA PHE A 125 -7.80 13.82 0.47
C PHE A 125 -8.74 12.61 0.36
N LEU A 126 -9.10 11.97 1.47
CA LEU A 126 -10.05 10.84 1.49
C LEU A 126 -11.42 11.21 0.91
N ASP A 127 -11.95 12.41 1.19
CA ASP A 127 -13.20 12.89 0.55
C ASP A 127 -13.09 12.97 -0.98
N ARG A 128 -11.92 13.36 -1.51
CA ARG A 128 -11.70 13.43 -2.96
C ARG A 128 -11.62 12.04 -3.55
N VAL A 129 -10.95 11.11 -2.87
CA VAL A 129 -10.94 9.68 -3.27
C VAL A 129 -12.38 9.18 -3.36
N ASP A 130 -13.17 9.41 -2.31
CA ASP A 130 -14.57 9.02 -2.27
C ASP A 130 -15.39 9.56 -3.43
N THR A 131 -15.25 10.86 -3.70
CA THR A 131 -15.97 11.53 -4.78
C THR A 131 -15.65 10.91 -6.14
N VAL A 132 -14.36 10.66 -6.39
CA VAL A 132 -13.88 10.12 -7.67
C VAL A 132 -14.27 8.65 -7.81
N PHE A 133 -14.10 7.84 -6.76
CA PHE A 133 -14.45 6.43 -6.78
C PHE A 133 -15.96 6.19 -6.88
N SER A 134 -16.76 6.95 -6.14
CA SER A 134 -18.23 6.93 -6.26
C SER A 134 -18.69 7.35 -7.65
N GLY A 135 -17.98 8.29 -8.29
CA GLY A 135 -18.19 8.66 -9.68
C GLY A 135 -17.96 7.50 -10.65
N PHE A 136 -16.88 6.76 -10.46
CA PHE A 136 -16.56 5.55 -11.24
C PHE A 136 -17.62 4.45 -11.05
N CYS A 137 -18.03 4.16 -9.81
CA CYS A 137 -19.06 3.15 -9.53
C CYS A 137 -20.40 3.51 -10.20
N ARG A 138 -20.78 4.79 -10.17
CA ARG A 138 -21.98 5.29 -10.85
C ARG A 138 -21.88 5.13 -12.37
N ASP A 139 -20.72 5.41 -12.94
CA ASP A 139 -20.47 5.26 -14.37
C ASP A 139 -20.55 3.80 -14.82
N LEU A 140 -20.07 2.87 -13.99
CA LEU A 140 -20.22 1.42 -14.18
C LEU A 140 -21.63 0.89 -13.92
N ARG A 141 -22.47 1.68 -13.24
CA ARG A 141 -23.82 1.26 -12.76
C ARG A 141 -23.75 0.08 -11.79
N THR A 142 -22.72 0.05 -10.95
CA THR A 142 -22.58 -0.97 -9.90
C THR A 142 -23.23 -0.48 -8.61
N GLU A 143 -23.94 -1.39 -7.93
CA GLU A 143 -24.54 -1.12 -6.62
C GLU A 143 -23.43 -0.99 -5.57
N THR A 144 -23.55 0.01 -4.69
CA THR A 144 -22.62 0.24 -3.59
C THR A 144 -23.40 0.51 -2.31
N SER A 145 -22.80 0.17 -1.18
CA SER A 145 -23.32 0.49 0.15
C SER A 145 -22.46 1.55 0.84
N PRO A 146 -23.00 2.33 1.79
CA PRO A 146 -22.15 3.12 2.67
C PRO A 146 -21.25 2.20 3.52
N PRO A 147 -20.05 2.67 3.91
CA PRO A 147 -19.20 1.93 4.84
C PRO A 147 -19.95 1.61 6.14
N ARG A 148 -19.87 0.35 6.56
CA ARG A 148 -20.46 -0.12 7.82
C ARG A 148 -19.66 0.32 9.04
N TYR A 149 -18.33 0.33 8.91
CA TYR A 149 -17.38 0.66 9.97
C TYR A 149 -16.63 1.96 9.65
N PRO A 150 -16.05 2.64 10.66
CA PRO A 150 -15.18 3.78 10.43
C PRO A 150 -14.00 3.42 9.52
N LEU A 151 -13.66 4.31 8.60
CA LEU A 151 -12.56 4.13 7.66
C LEU A 151 -11.30 4.78 8.21
N VAL A 152 -10.35 3.96 8.64
CA VAL A 152 -9.16 4.43 9.34
C VAL A 152 -7.99 4.63 8.38
N MET A 153 -7.32 5.77 8.52
CA MET A 153 -6.04 6.08 7.88
C MET A 153 -4.99 6.39 8.96
N LEU A 154 -3.99 5.54 9.10
CA LEU A 154 -2.82 5.73 9.96
C LEU A 154 -1.65 6.26 9.13
N ILE A 155 -1.07 7.35 9.60
CA ILE A 155 0.10 7.99 9.01
C ILE A 155 1.23 7.88 10.02
N PHE A 156 2.32 7.23 9.65
CA PHE A 156 3.46 7.03 10.53
C PHE A 156 4.53 8.08 10.26
N GLU A 157 4.94 8.80 11.30
CA GLU A 157 5.99 9.80 11.20
C GLU A 157 7.37 9.16 10.95
N ARG A 158 7.61 7.95 11.49
CA ARG A 158 8.87 7.20 11.32
C ARG A 158 8.65 5.90 10.57
N ASP A 159 9.62 5.57 9.76
CA ASP A 159 9.64 4.34 8.98
C ASP A 159 9.77 3.10 9.86
N ARG A 160 10.51 3.20 10.97
CA ARG A 160 10.66 2.09 11.93
C ARG A 160 9.34 1.71 12.61
N ASP A 161 8.52 2.70 12.95
CA ASP A 161 7.25 2.49 13.64
C ASP A 161 6.23 1.88 12.65
N PHE A 162 6.23 2.37 11.40
CA PHE A 162 5.50 1.75 10.30
C PHE A 162 5.94 0.30 10.06
N ASN A 163 7.25 0.03 10.04
CA ASN A 163 7.78 -1.32 9.81
C ASN A 163 7.33 -2.28 10.91
N ALA A 164 7.41 -1.88 12.17
CA ALA A 164 6.94 -2.67 13.31
C ALA A 164 5.44 -2.98 13.20
N TYR A 165 4.63 -1.95 12.94
CA TYR A 165 3.18 -2.11 12.72
C TYR A 165 2.88 -3.05 11.53
N THR A 166 3.63 -2.93 10.44
CA THR A 166 3.46 -3.78 9.25
C THR A 166 3.77 -5.24 9.57
N THR A 167 4.86 -5.51 10.29
CA THR A 167 5.23 -6.88 10.70
C THR A 167 4.15 -7.52 11.56
N GLU A 168 3.60 -6.76 12.53
CA GLU A 168 2.50 -7.22 13.37
C GLU A 168 1.22 -7.46 12.57
N ALA A 169 0.78 -6.47 11.78
CA ALA A 169 -0.47 -6.54 11.02
C ALA A 169 -0.48 -7.62 9.91
N THR A 170 0.70 -8.04 9.44
CA THR A 170 0.84 -9.08 8.39
C THR A 170 1.28 -10.44 8.96
N GLY A 171 1.57 -10.53 10.26
CA GLY A 171 2.18 -11.72 10.87
C GLY A 171 3.53 -12.09 10.25
N GLY A 172 4.26 -11.10 9.71
CA GLY A 172 5.53 -11.27 8.99
C GLY A 172 5.42 -12.01 7.65
N ARG A 173 4.21 -12.16 7.09
CA ARG A 173 3.98 -12.83 5.79
C ARG A 173 3.66 -11.79 4.71
N GLY A 174 4.33 -11.86 3.56
CA GLY A 174 4.11 -10.94 2.44
C GLY A 174 5.40 -10.26 1.97
N LEU A 175 5.27 -9.12 1.28
CA LEU A 175 6.41 -8.27 0.92
C LEU A 175 7.12 -7.77 2.19
N SER A 176 8.45 -7.60 2.11
CA SER A 176 9.22 -7.06 3.24
C SER A 176 8.66 -5.71 3.68
N SER A 177 8.46 -5.51 4.99
CA SER A 177 7.92 -4.27 5.57
C SER A 177 8.73 -3.04 5.15
N GLU A 178 10.03 -3.20 4.92
CA GLU A 178 10.94 -2.14 4.47
C GLU A 178 10.73 -1.71 3.02
N ARG A 179 10.04 -2.52 2.21
CA ARG A 179 9.81 -2.28 0.77
C ARG A 179 8.42 -1.73 0.46
N VAL A 180 7.52 -1.77 1.45
CA VAL A 180 6.15 -1.27 1.31
C VAL A 180 6.10 0.21 1.75
N SER A 181 5.63 1.07 0.86
CA SER A 181 5.41 2.51 1.12
C SER A 181 4.12 2.78 1.91
N GLY A 182 3.15 1.87 1.81
CA GLY A 182 1.85 1.92 2.47
C GLY A 182 1.04 0.68 2.09
N PHE A 183 0.02 0.34 2.89
CA PHE A 183 -0.89 -0.77 2.59
C PHE A 183 -2.28 -0.54 3.22
N TYR A 184 -3.30 -1.04 2.56
CA TYR A 184 -4.59 -1.36 3.17
C TYR A 184 -4.59 -2.81 3.66
N SER A 185 -5.01 -3.03 4.92
CA SER A 185 -5.14 -4.37 5.48
C SER A 185 -6.60 -4.83 5.51
N PRO A 186 -6.96 -5.90 4.79
CA PRO A 186 -8.29 -6.50 4.89
C PRO A 186 -8.59 -7.05 6.29
N LEU A 187 -7.57 -7.39 7.08
CA LEU A 187 -7.73 -7.90 8.44
C LEU A 187 -8.04 -6.78 9.44
N THR A 188 -7.33 -5.66 9.41
CA THR A 188 -7.59 -4.57 10.39
C THR A 188 -8.58 -3.53 9.89
N ASN A 189 -8.90 -3.54 8.59
CA ASN A 189 -9.63 -2.47 7.88
C ASN A 189 -8.94 -1.10 7.88
N ARG A 190 -7.64 -1.06 8.18
CA ARG A 190 -6.86 0.17 8.30
C ARG A 190 -6.00 0.36 7.05
N LEU A 191 -5.96 1.59 6.56
CA LEU A 191 -4.97 2.08 5.62
C LEU A 191 -3.78 2.62 6.42
N ALA A 192 -2.59 2.07 6.24
CA ALA A 192 -1.37 2.52 6.91
C ALA A 192 -0.39 3.05 5.87
N ILE A 193 0.17 4.25 6.09
CA ILE A 193 1.13 4.86 5.17
C ILE A 193 2.27 5.55 5.92
N ARG A 194 3.41 5.73 5.25
CA ARG A 194 4.50 6.58 5.71
C ARG A 194 4.17 8.05 5.46
N ILE A 195 4.61 8.96 6.33
CA ILE A 195 4.38 10.41 6.16
C ILE A 195 4.96 10.96 4.84
N GLY A 196 6.05 10.37 4.33
CA GLY A 196 6.65 10.75 3.05
C GLY A 196 5.70 10.64 1.86
N GLU A 197 4.78 9.67 1.91
CA GLU A 197 3.82 9.39 0.84
C GLU A 197 2.70 10.45 0.76
N CYS A 198 2.52 11.26 1.81
CA CYS A 198 1.55 12.37 1.83
C CYS A 198 1.97 13.56 0.96
N ARG A 199 3.13 13.52 0.30
CA ARG A 199 3.57 14.58 -0.64
C ARG A 199 2.87 14.48 -1.98
N SER A 200 2.86 13.28 -2.56
CA SER A 200 2.25 13.02 -3.87
C SER A 200 0.83 12.45 -3.74
N PHE A 201 0.51 11.83 -2.58
CA PHE A 201 -0.69 11.04 -2.38
C PHE A 201 -0.90 9.94 -3.43
N GLN A 202 0.15 9.48 -4.12
CA GLN A 202 0.06 8.37 -5.08
C GLN A 202 -0.22 7.04 -4.38
N VAL A 203 0.66 6.62 -3.46
CA VAL A 203 0.46 5.41 -2.65
C VAL A 203 -0.81 5.50 -1.79
N PRO A 204 -1.07 6.62 -1.07
CA PRO A 204 -2.31 6.76 -0.30
C PRO A 204 -3.57 6.66 -1.17
N LEU A 205 -3.52 7.09 -2.44
CA LEU A 205 -4.64 6.94 -3.36
C LEU A 205 -4.86 5.48 -3.72
N HIS A 206 -3.79 4.77 -4.08
CA HIS A 206 -3.83 3.34 -4.35
C HIS A 206 -4.50 2.58 -3.20
N GLU A 207 -3.98 2.75 -1.99
CA GLU A 207 -4.50 2.04 -0.81
C GLU A 207 -5.93 2.47 -0.44
N ALA A 208 -6.27 3.75 -0.63
CA ALA A 208 -7.62 4.23 -0.36
C ALA A 208 -8.63 3.63 -1.34
N ILE A 209 -8.24 3.34 -2.59
CA ILE A 209 -9.11 2.61 -3.53
C ILE A 209 -9.40 1.20 -3.02
N HIS A 210 -8.40 0.46 -2.53
CA HIS A 210 -8.63 -0.84 -1.89
C HIS A 210 -9.63 -0.71 -0.73
N GLN A 211 -9.41 0.24 0.17
CA GLN A 211 -10.33 0.48 1.29
C GLN A 211 -11.77 0.77 0.81
N GLN A 212 -11.95 1.59 -0.23
CA GLN A 212 -13.27 1.90 -0.79
C GLN A 212 -13.92 0.68 -1.45
N VAL A 213 -13.15 -0.13 -2.19
CA VAL A 213 -13.66 -1.33 -2.86
C VAL A 213 -14.30 -2.30 -1.87
N PHE A 214 -13.61 -2.61 -0.79
CA PHE A 214 -14.10 -3.55 0.21
C PHE A 214 -15.22 -2.98 1.09
N ASN A 215 -15.09 -1.73 1.54
CA ASN A 215 -16.07 -1.14 2.46
C ASN A 215 -17.35 -0.65 1.78
N ARG A 216 -17.39 -0.62 0.45
CA ARG A 216 -18.62 -0.32 -0.32
C ARG A 216 -19.36 -1.56 -0.81
N GLY A 217 -18.88 -2.76 -0.45
CA GLY A 217 -19.49 -4.03 -0.82
C GLY A 217 -19.31 -4.42 -2.28
N LEU A 218 -18.28 -3.90 -2.95
CA LEU A 218 -17.96 -4.31 -4.33
C LEU A 218 -17.25 -5.66 -4.35
N LEU A 219 -16.29 -5.85 -3.44
CA LEU A 219 -15.59 -7.11 -3.20
C LEU A 219 -15.63 -7.42 -1.71
N GLN A 220 -15.49 -8.70 -1.36
CA GLN A 220 -15.48 -9.14 0.04
C GLN A 220 -14.04 -9.29 0.56
N ARG A 221 -13.79 -8.84 1.79
CA ARG A 221 -12.48 -9.02 2.43
C ARG A 221 -12.21 -10.51 2.63
N LEU A 222 -10.96 -10.92 2.43
CA LEU A 222 -10.51 -12.33 2.51
C LEU A 222 -11.11 -13.28 1.46
N ALA A 223 -11.89 -12.79 0.50
CA ALA A 223 -12.24 -13.55 -0.70
C ALA A 223 -11.00 -13.74 -1.59
N ASP A 224 -10.92 -14.85 -2.30
CA ASP A 224 -9.80 -15.17 -3.19
C ASP A 224 -9.92 -14.45 -4.55
N ILE A 225 -9.86 -13.12 -4.48
CA ILE A 225 -9.91 -12.22 -5.64
C ILE A 225 -8.57 -12.32 -6.40
N PRO A 226 -8.58 -12.48 -7.74
CA PRO A 226 -7.35 -12.45 -8.53
C PRO A 226 -6.53 -11.18 -8.28
N THR A 227 -5.24 -11.30 -7.97
CA THR A 227 -4.42 -10.15 -7.57
C THR A 227 -4.31 -9.10 -8.67
N TRP A 228 -4.29 -9.51 -9.95
CA TRP A 228 -4.30 -8.57 -11.08
C TRP A 228 -5.53 -7.64 -11.04
N PHE A 229 -6.68 -8.13 -10.61
CA PHE A 229 -7.90 -7.32 -10.58
C PHE A 229 -7.86 -6.37 -9.39
N ASN A 230 -7.44 -6.87 -8.22
CA ASN A 230 -7.31 -6.08 -7.00
C ASN A 230 -6.30 -4.94 -7.19
N GLU A 231 -5.09 -5.22 -7.68
CA GLU A 231 -4.09 -4.17 -7.94
C GLU A 231 -4.46 -3.32 -9.17
N GLY A 232 -5.07 -3.92 -10.19
CA GLY A 232 -5.50 -3.25 -11.42
C GLY A 232 -6.53 -2.14 -11.16
N ILE A 233 -7.50 -2.37 -10.26
CA ILE A 233 -8.48 -1.35 -9.91
C ILE A 233 -7.85 -0.17 -9.20
N ALA A 234 -6.89 -0.39 -8.30
CA ALA A 234 -6.20 0.69 -7.59
C ALA A 234 -5.26 1.48 -8.52
N THR A 235 -4.43 0.78 -9.31
CA THR A 235 -3.52 1.40 -10.29
C THR A 235 -4.25 2.22 -11.36
N GLY A 236 -5.51 1.88 -11.67
CA GLY A 236 -6.37 2.66 -12.55
C GLY A 236 -6.66 4.09 -12.08
N PHE A 237 -6.55 4.37 -10.78
CA PHE A 237 -6.72 5.72 -10.22
C PHE A 237 -5.39 6.44 -9.99
N GLU A 238 -4.25 5.79 -10.13
CA GLU A 238 -2.97 6.45 -9.89
C GLU A 238 -2.71 7.59 -10.87
N ASN A 239 -2.13 8.66 -10.34
CA ASN A 239 -1.86 9.86 -11.12
C ASN A 239 -0.61 9.70 -12.01
N ASN A 240 -0.53 10.56 -13.04
CA ASN A 240 0.60 10.60 -13.98
C ASN A 240 1.79 11.44 -13.49
N GLY A 241 2.01 11.53 -12.17
CA GLY A 241 3.10 12.31 -11.56
C GLY A 241 2.99 13.84 -11.68
N GLU A 242 2.24 14.37 -12.65
CA GLU A 242 2.20 15.82 -12.94
C GLU A 242 0.79 16.40 -13.16
N ARG A 243 -0.27 15.56 -13.27
CA ARG A 243 -1.66 16.03 -13.46
C ARG A 243 -2.64 15.22 -12.64
N ILE A 244 -3.52 15.94 -11.92
CA ILE A 244 -4.68 15.40 -11.19
C ILE A 244 -5.83 15.19 -12.21
N ASN A 245 -5.64 14.31 -13.19
CA ASN A 245 -6.72 13.85 -14.07
C ASN A 245 -6.89 12.35 -13.84
N ILE A 246 -7.65 12.02 -12.81
CA ILE A 246 -7.73 10.70 -12.18
C ILE A 246 -8.86 9.89 -12.80
N GLY A 247 -8.61 8.62 -13.09
CA GLY A 247 -9.64 7.64 -13.39
C GLY A 247 -9.19 6.54 -14.35
N PRO A 248 -9.80 5.35 -14.26
CA PRO A 248 -9.37 4.14 -14.98
C PRO A 248 -9.54 4.20 -16.50
N ASN A 249 -10.15 5.26 -17.04
CA ASN A 249 -10.25 5.51 -18.48
C ASN A 249 -9.03 6.28 -19.05
N LYS A 250 -8.14 6.78 -18.20
CA LYS A 250 -6.95 7.55 -18.62
C LYS A 250 -5.74 6.65 -18.78
N VAL A 251 -4.96 6.94 -19.81
CA VAL A 251 -3.68 6.25 -20.01
C VAL A 251 -2.66 6.78 -19.01
N ASN A 252 -2.11 5.89 -18.19
CA ASN A 252 -1.01 6.20 -17.30
C ASN A 252 0.32 6.11 -18.08
N SER A 253 1.10 7.18 -18.14
CA SER A 253 2.32 7.25 -18.95
C SER A 253 3.47 6.43 -18.38
N ILE A 254 3.48 6.17 -17.07
CA ILE A 254 4.48 5.32 -16.40
C ILE A 254 4.20 3.87 -16.74
N TYR A 255 2.96 3.40 -16.55
CA TYR A 255 2.57 2.03 -16.90
C TYR A 255 2.62 1.77 -18.40
N ALA A 256 2.09 2.69 -19.23
CA ALA A 256 2.17 2.57 -20.68
C ALA A 256 3.62 2.51 -21.20
N ARG A 257 4.57 3.17 -20.52
CA ARG A 257 6.00 3.06 -20.85
C ARG A 257 6.54 1.66 -20.59
N ARG A 258 6.23 1.10 -19.42
CA ARG A 258 6.66 -0.26 -19.03
C ARG A 258 6.13 -1.29 -20.04
N LEU A 259 4.86 -1.16 -20.43
CA LEU A 259 4.20 -2.06 -21.39
C LEU A 259 4.59 -1.86 -22.87
N ASN A 260 5.40 -0.83 -23.18
CA ASN A 260 5.84 -0.51 -24.55
C ASN A 260 7.24 -1.10 -24.87
N GLY A 261 7.81 -1.94 -23.99
CA GLY A 261 9.03 -2.72 -24.20
C GLY A 261 8.75 -4.22 -24.41
N ASP A 262 9.81 -5.03 -24.39
CA ASP A 262 9.69 -6.50 -24.45
C ASP A 262 8.99 -7.02 -23.20
N ARG A 263 7.86 -7.72 -23.37
CA ARG A 263 7.07 -8.28 -22.27
C ARG A 263 7.69 -9.59 -21.81
N VAL A 264 7.89 -9.70 -20.50
CA VAL A 264 8.35 -10.93 -19.85
C VAL A 264 7.19 -11.72 -19.23
N LEU A 265 6.10 -11.03 -18.87
CA LEU A 265 4.88 -11.62 -18.32
C LEU A 265 3.76 -11.57 -19.36
N ASP A 266 3.02 -12.68 -19.48
CA ASP A 266 1.79 -12.74 -20.28
C ASP A 266 0.54 -12.55 -19.41
N TRP A 267 -0.61 -12.32 -20.04
CA TRP A 267 -1.88 -12.15 -19.31
C TRP A 267 -2.43 -13.47 -18.76
N GLN A 268 -2.07 -14.60 -19.35
CA GLN A 268 -2.48 -15.91 -18.88
C GLN A 268 -1.95 -16.18 -17.47
N GLU A 269 -0.69 -15.86 -17.20
CA GLU A 269 -0.02 -16.02 -15.92
C GLU A 269 -0.66 -15.17 -14.82
N ILE A 270 -0.94 -13.88 -15.08
CA ILE A 270 -1.49 -12.98 -14.04
C ILE A 270 -2.99 -13.15 -13.83
N VAL A 271 -3.75 -13.61 -14.83
CA VAL A 271 -5.20 -13.85 -14.69
C VAL A 271 -5.46 -15.13 -13.91
N THR A 272 -4.64 -16.17 -14.14
CA THR A 272 -4.85 -17.49 -13.55
C THR A 272 -4.05 -17.73 -12.26
N ALA A 273 -2.97 -16.98 -12.02
CA ALA A 273 -2.12 -17.12 -10.85
C ALA A 273 -1.66 -15.77 -10.27
N ASP A 274 -1.28 -15.80 -8.99
CA ASP A 274 -0.83 -14.59 -8.26
C ASP A 274 0.70 -14.55 -8.05
N ALA A 275 1.44 -15.51 -8.62
CA ALA A 275 2.87 -15.68 -8.34
C ALA A 275 3.71 -14.44 -8.73
N ALA A 276 3.37 -13.78 -9.83
CA ALA A 276 4.03 -12.56 -10.31
C ALA A 276 3.95 -11.38 -9.33
N PHE A 277 2.96 -11.38 -8.43
CA PHE A 277 2.74 -10.31 -7.44
C PHE A 277 3.41 -10.59 -6.09
N ARG A 278 3.98 -11.79 -5.87
CA ARG A 278 4.57 -12.20 -4.58
C ARG A 278 6.08 -11.97 -4.47
N GLY A 279 6.77 -11.67 -5.56
CA GLY A 279 8.24 -11.56 -5.60
C GLY A 279 8.72 -10.18 -6.05
N ASP A 280 9.74 -9.63 -5.41
CA ASP A 280 10.16 -8.24 -5.62
C ASP A 280 10.67 -7.92 -7.04
N VAL A 281 11.17 -8.93 -7.77
CA VAL A 281 11.83 -8.73 -9.08
C VAL A 281 10.86 -8.31 -10.19
N LEU A 282 9.64 -8.87 -10.19
CA LEU A 282 8.66 -8.66 -11.27
C LEU A 282 7.44 -7.83 -10.87
N VAL A 283 7.31 -7.44 -9.60
CA VAL A 283 6.16 -6.68 -9.09
C VAL A 283 5.88 -5.42 -9.92
N GLY A 284 6.91 -4.66 -10.30
CA GLY A 284 6.72 -3.46 -11.12
C GLY A 284 6.11 -3.72 -12.50
N GLU A 285 6.42 -4.86 -13.11
CA GLU A 285 5.84 -5.28 -14.39
C GLU A 285 4.45 -5.88 -14.20
N ALA A 286 4.24 -6.71 -13.16
CA ALA A 286 2.94 -7.27 -12.82
C ALA A 286 1.88 -6.18 -12.59
N TYR A 287 2.25 -5.09 -11.91
CA TYR A 287 1.37 -3.93 -11.70
C TYR A 287 1.09 -3.19 -13.02
N ALA A 288 2.06 -3.10 -13.92
CA ALA A 288 1.84 -2.52 -15.24
C ALA A 288 0.87 -3.37 -16.07
N GLN A 289 1.00 -4.69 -16.04
CA GLN A 289 0.10 -5.61 -16.73
C GLN A 289 -1.32 -5.57 -16.13
N ALA A 290 -1.44 -5.57 -14.80
CA ALA A 290 -2.70 -5.40 -14.08
C ALA A 290 -3.41 -4.09 -14.47
N TRP A 291 -2.67 -2.97 -14.50
CA TRP A 291 -3.16 -1.69 -14.98
C TRP A 291 -3.62 -1.78 -16.45
N GLY A 292 -2.82 -2.39 -17.32
CA GLY A 292 -3.10 -2.47 -18.76
C GLY A 292 -4.38 -3.27 -19.06
N LEU A 293 -4.53 -4.42 -18.41
CA LEU A 293 -5.73 -5.25 -18.51
C LEU A 293 -6.94 -4.52 -17.93
N HIS A 294 -6.82 -3.93 -16.74
CA HIS A 294 -7.91 -3.17 -16.13
C HIS A 294 -8.37 -1.99 -16.99
N TRP A 295 -7.41 -1.20 -17.50
CA TRP A 295 -7.68 -0.08 -18.41
C TRP A 295 -8.43 -0.55 -19.65
N LEU A 296 -7.94 -1.61 -20.30
CA LEU A 296 -8.58 -2.18 -21.51
C LEU A 296 -10.03 -2.55 -21.24
N LEU A 297 -10.28 -3.30 -20.16
CA LEU A 297 -11.61 -3.78 -19.82
C LEU A 297 -12.57 -2.64 -19.46
N VAL A 298 -12.10 -1.63 -18.74
CA VAL A 298 -12.92 -0.45 -18.41
C VAL A 298 -13.24 0.38 -19.65
N THR A 299 -12.31 0.51 -20.61
CA THR A 299 -12.53 1.36 -21.79
C THR A 299 -13.27 0.68 -22.93
N GLU A 300 -13.03 -0.62 -23.15
CA GLU A 300 -13.54 -1.34 -24.32
C GLU A 300 -14.62 -2.39 -23.95
N HIS A 301 -14.64 -2.88 -22.70
CA HIS A 301 -15.54 -3.97 -22.24
C HIS A 301 -16.36 -3.58 -21.01
N LYS A 302 -16.75 -2.31 -20.88
CA LYS A 302 -17.29 -1.72 -19.65
C LYS A 302 -18.47 -2.49 -19.02
N SER A 303 -19.44 -2.96 -19.82
CA SER A 303 -20.59 -3.72 -19.30
C SER A 303 -20.21 -5.09 -18.77
N ASP A 304 -19.26 -5.74 -19.43
CA ASP A 304 -18.75 -7.06 -19.03
C ASP A 304 -17.83 -6.92 -17.82
N TYR A 305 -17.04 -5.84 -17.75
CA TYR A 305 -16.27 -5.47 -16.57
C TYR A 305 -17.18 -5.32 -15.33
N ALA A 306 -18.30 -4.59 -15.46
CA ALA A 306 -19.25 -4.44 -14.35
C ALA A 306 -19.88 -5.79 -13.93
N ARG A 307 -20.13 -6.69 -14.88
CA ARG A 307 -20.61 -8.05 -14.62
C ARG A 307 -19.55 -8.89 -13.90
N TYR A 308 -18.30 -8.82 -14.36
CA TYR A 308 -17.16 -9.52 -13.77
C TYR A 308 -16.92 -9.07 -12.34
N LEU A 309 -16.91 -7.75 -12.08
CA LEU A 309 -16.83 -7.18 -10.74
C LEU A 309 -17.94 -7.72 -9.82
N LYS A 310 -19.18 -7.80 -10.32
CA LYS A 310 -20.30 -8.35 -9.55
C LYS A 310 -20.11 -9.84 -9.23
N GLN A 311 -19.60 -10.63 -10.17
CA GLN A 311 -19.31 -12.05 -9.93
C GLN A 311 -18.15 -12.24 -8.93
N LEU A 312 -17.10 -11.43 -9.03
CA LEU A 312 -16.01 -11.44 -8.05
C LEU A 312 -16.50 -11.04 -6.65
N GLY A 313 -17.43 -10.07 -6.55
CA GLY A 313 -18.07 -9.68 -5.28
C GLY A 313 -18.94 -10.76 -4.63
N GLN A 314 -19.27 -11.82 -5.37
CA GLN A 314 -20.01 -12.99 -4.86
C GLN A 314 -19.09 -14.10 -4.35
N ILE A 315 -17.77 -13.94 -4.46
CA ILE A 315 -16.82 -14.90 -3.87
C ILE A 315 -16.87 -14.70 -2.36
N GLU A 316 -17.21 -15.76 -1.65
CA GLU A 316 -17.31 -15.73 -0.19
C GLU A 316 -15.91 -15.64 0.45
N PRO A 317 -15.77 -15.05 1.65
CA PRO A 317 -14.49 -14.98 2.34
C PRO A 317 -13.95 -16.38 2.59
N LEU A 318 -12.64 -16.55 2.39
CA LEU A 318 -11.92 -17.83 2.53
C LEU A 318 -12.26 -18.89 1.45
N GLN A 319 -13.15 -18.59 0.50
CA GLN A 319 -13.43 -19.47 -0.64
C GLN A 319 -12.29 -19.39 -1.66
N LYS A 320 -11.66 -20.54 -1.95
CA LYS A 320 -10.61 -20.63 -2.98
C LYS A 320 -11.17 -20.63 -4.40
N GLN A 321 -10.45 -19.98 -5.30
CA GLN A 321 -10.71 -19.91 -6.73
C GLN A 321 -9.54 -20.53 -7.49
N PRO A 322 -9.62 -21.81 -7.90
CA PRO A 322 -8.53 -22.46 -8.63
C PRO A 322 -8.31 -21.80 -10.01
N PRO A 323 -7.10 -21.91 -10.59
CA PRO A 323 -6.73 -21.26 -11.85
C PRO A 323 -7.72 -21.49 -13.00
N GLU A 324 -8.22 -22.72 -13.14
CA GLU A 324 -9.15 -23.10 -14.22
C GLU A 324 -10.50 -22.40 -14.07
N LEU A 325 -10.95 -22.18 -12.83
CA LEU A 325 -12.20 -21.47 -12.55
C LEU A 325 -12.03 -19.97 -12.78
N ARG A 326 -10.87 -19.39 -12.42
CA ARG A 326 -10.54 -17.99 -12.71
C ARG A 326 -10.55 -17.72 -14.20
N GLN A 327 -9.88 -18.57 -14.99
CA GLN A 327 -9.86 -18.47 -16.45
C GLN A 327 -11.27 -18.60 -17.03
N LYS A 328 -12.00 -19.66 -16.65
CA LYS A 328 -13.34 -19.91 -17.16
C LYS A 328 -14.27 -18.73 -16.89
N LEU A 329 -14.28 -18.22 -15.65
CA LEU A 329 -15.10 -17.07 -15.27
C LEU A 329 -14.75 -15.83 -16.09
N PHE A 330 -13.46 -15.60 -16.34
CA PHE A 330 -12.99 -14.48 -17.15
C PHE A 330 -13.48 -14.60 -18.60
N GLU A 331 -13.19 -15.72 -19.27
CA GLU A 331 -13.54 -15.93 -20.69
C GLU A 331 -15.06 -15.96 -20.93
N GLU A 332 -15.83 -16.59 -20.03
CA GLU A 332 -17.30 -16.61 -20.12
C GLU A 332 -17.90 -15.20 -19.98
N THR A 333 -17.28 -14.33 -19.19
CA THR A 333 -17.79 -12.98 -18.95
C THR A 333 -17.43 -12.01 -20.07
N PHE A 334 -16.22 -12.08 -20.61
CA PHE A 334 -15.77 -11.19 -21.69
C PHE A 334 -16.07 -11.73 -23.09
N GLY A 335 -16.40 -13.02 -23.23
CA GLY A 335 -16.75 -13.64 -24.51
C GLY A 335 -15.58 -13.79 -25.48
N THR A 336 -14.35 -13.77 -24.96
CA THR A 336 -13.08 -13.87 -25.71
C THR A 336 -12.03 -14.50 -24.81
N THR A 337 -10.99 -15.08 -25.42
CA THR A 337 -9.87 -15.67 -24.68
C THR A 337 -8.93 -14.58 -24.14
N ILE A 338 -8.17 -14.93 -23.09
CA ILE A 338 -7.15 -14.03 -22.53
C ILE A 338 -6.11 -13.64 -23.59
N ALA A 339 -5.70 -14.60 -24.43
CA ALA A 339 -4.71 -14.40 -25.48
C ALA A 339 -5.18 -13.43 -26.58
N GLU A 340 -6.46 -13.50 -26.99
CA GLU A 340 -7.03 -12.58 -27.98
C GLU A 340 -7.03 -11.13 -27.48
N LEU A 341 -7.42 -10.91 -26.21
CA LEU A 341 -7.36 -9.58 -25.59
C LEU A 341 -5.92 -9.05 -25.52
N GLU A 342 -4.97 -9.92 -25.18
CA GLU A 342 -3.56 -9.54 -25.08
C GLU A 342 -2.96 -9.16 -26.44
N GLU A 343 -3.33 -9.87 -27.51
CA GLU A 343 -2.92 -9.58 -28.89
C GLU A 343 -3.44 -8.21 -29.36
N ASP A 344 -4.68 -7.86 -29.01
CA ASP A 344 -5.31 -6.60 -29.42
C ASP A 344 -4.78 -5.38 -28.64
N PHE A 345 -4.32 -5.60 -27.41
CA PHE A 345 -3.99 -4.54 -26.46
C PHE A 345 -2.95 -3.52 -26.96
N PRO A 346 -1.79 -3.88 -27.55
CA PRO A 346 -0.81 -2.91 -28.03
C PRO A 346 -1.38 -1.89 -29.03
N ARG A 347 -2.26 -2.35 -29.93
CA ARG A 347 -2.91 -1.51 -30.94
C ARG A 347 -3.85 -0.50 -30.27
N LEU A 348 -4.65 -0.97 -29.31
CA LEU A 348 -5.62 -0.16 -28.58
C LEU A 348 -4.94 0.87 -27.68
N LEU A 349 -3.90 0.46 -26.93
CA LEU A 349 -3.10 1.35 -26.09
C LEU A 349 -2.46 2.47 -26.93
N LYS A 350 -1.84 2.14 -28.06
CA LYS A 350 -1.23 3.12 -28.98
C LYS A 350 -2.26 4.11 -29.53
N ALA A 351 -3.45 3.65 -29.88
CA ALA A 351 -4.54 4.51 -30.34
C ALA A 351 -5.02 5.45 -29.22
N ALA A 352 -5.16 4.93 -27.99
CA ALA A 352 -5.53 5.72 -26.83
C ALA A 352 -4.49 6.77 -26.45
N MET A 353 -3.20 6.42 -26.45
CA MET A 353 -2.11 7.37 -26.19
C MET A 353 -2.15 8.55 -27.17
N ARG A 354 -2.37 8.29 -28.47
CA ARG A 354 -2.51 9.34 -29.49
C ARG A 354 -3.72 10.23 -29.21
N ARG A 355 -4.88 9.63 -28.95
CA ARG A 355 -6.14 10.33 -28.65
C ARG A 355 -6.06 11.18 -27.39
N GLN A 356 -5.35 10.71 -26.36
CA GLN A 356 -5.20 11.40 -25.08
C GLN A 356 -3.96 12.32 -25.03
N GLY A 357 -3.15 12.36 -26.09
CA GLY A 357 -1.93 13.19 -26.16
C GLY A 357 -0.83 12.77 -25.19
N VAL A 358 -0.77 11.49 -24.81
CA VAL A 358 0.22 10.95 -23.87
C VAL A 358 1.58 10.81 -24.54
N ARG A 359 2.62 11.35 -23.90
CA ARG A 359 4.01 11.21 -24.33
C ARG A 359 4.76 10.33 -23.34
N LEU A 360 5.50 9.36 -23.85
CA LEU A 360 6.43 8.55 -23.06
C LEU A 360 7.76 9.30 -23.00
N ASN A 361 8.02 10.05 -21.93
CA ASN A 361 9.34 10.66 -21.73
C ASN A 361 10.38 9.56 -21.42
N SER A 362 11.66 9.83 -21.65
CA SER A 362 12.76 8.88 -21.40
C SER A 362 12.94 8.56 -19.90
N SER A 363 13.61 7.44 -19.63
CA SER A 363 14.03 6.97 -18.30
C SER A 363 15.01 7.93 -17.61
N SER A 364 15.17 7.71 -16.30
CA SER A 364 16.07 8.44 -15.38
C SER A 364 17.44 8.72 -15.98
N ASN A 365 17.96 9.93 -15.77
CA ASN A 365 19.35 10.26 -16.10
C ASN A 365 20.29 9.29 -15.33
N PRO A 366 21.15 8.50 -16.01
CA PRO A 366 22.12 7.66 -15.32
C PRO A 366 22.96 8.49 -14.35
N GLY A 367 23.16 7.95 -13.14
CA GLY A 367 23.84 8.66 -12.06
C GLY A 367 22.98 9.68 -11.33
N TYR A 368 21.68 9.81 -11.60
CA TYR A 368 20.75 10.59 -10.78
C TYR A 368 19.87 9.68 -9.94
N SER A 369 19.67 10.03 -8.67
CA SER A 369 18.73 9.37 -7.76
C SER A 369 17.89 10.38 -7.02
N LEU A 370 16.59 10.09 -6.91
CA LEU A 370 15.66 10.76 -6.00
C LEU A 370 15.04 9.68 -5.12
N THR A 371 15.46 9.61 -3.86
CA THR A 371 15.02 8.60 -2.90
C THR A 371 14.24 9.26 -1.78
N SER A 372 13.10 8.69 -1.38
CA SER A 372 12.34 9.13 -0.19
C SER A 372 12.34 8.04 0.86
N GLY A 373 12.41 8.42 2.14
CA GLY A 373 12.43 7.50 3.28
C GLY A 373 12.62 8.23 4.60
N ASP A 374 12.05 7.69 5.66
CA ASP A 374 12.09 8.14 7.06
C ASP A 374 11.97 9.67 7.22
N ALA A 375 10.86 10.23 6.74
CA ALA A 375 10.59 11.68 6.74
C ALA A 375 11.64 12.55 6.00
N CYS A 376 12.39 11.96 5.06
CA CYS A 376 13.37 12.65 4.22
C CYS A 376 13.18 12.35 2.72
N GLU A 377 13.64 13.29 1.89
CA GLU A 377 13.83 13.11 0.45
C GLU A 377 15.28 13.47 0.12
N VAL A 378 16.00 12.55 -0.52
CA VAL A 378 17.41 12.69 -0.92
C VAL A 378 17.48 12.75 -2.43
N GLU A 379 17.98 13.88 -2.93
CA GLU A 379 18.31 14.06 -4.35
C GLU A 379 19.83 14.00 -4.50
N LEU A 380 20.31 13.05 -5.30
CA LEU A 380 21.71 12.71 -5.40
C LEU A 380 22.18 12.56 -6.85
N THR A 381 23.43 12.96 -7.09
CA THR A 381 24.16 12.70 -8.32
C THR A 381 25.38 11.84 -8.02
N ALA A 382 25.62 10.83 -8.84
CA ALA A 382 26.73 9.89 -8.78
C ALA A 382 27.49 9.92 -10.12
N VAL A 383 28.80 10.17 -10.06
CA VAL A 383 29.66 10.26 -11.24
C VAL A 383 30.90 9.41 -11.02
N GLN A 384 31.15 8.47 -11.92
CA GLN A 384 32.38 7.68 -11.91
C GLN A 384 33.56 8.53 -12.39
N ARG A 385 34.64 8.59 -11.61
CA ARG A 385 35.84 9.39 -11.93
C ARG A 385 37.02 8.48 -12.27
N THR A 386 37.35 8.40 -13.55
CA THR A 386 38.51 7.64 -14.07
C THR A 386 39.87 8.15 -13.56
N SER A 387 39.95 9.39 -13.09
CA SER A 387 41.19 9.98 -12.57
C SER A 387 41.59 9.51 -11.16
N ARG A 388 40.74 8.74 -10.47
CA ARG A 388 40.99 8.20 -9.13
C ARG A 388 40.49 6.77 -9.01
N GLU A 389 41.14 5.83 -9.70
CA GLU A 389 40.84 4.39 -9.60
C GLU A 389 39.35 4.05 -9.79
N ASN A 390 38.67 4.74 -10.71
CA ASN A 390 37.24 4.55 -11.00
C ASN A 390 36.28 4.75 -9.81
N LEU A 391 36.69 5.48 -8.77
CA LEU A 391 35.83 5.76 -7.63
C LEU A 391 34.56 6.53 -8.04
N ILE A 392 33.45 6.17 -7.39
CA ILE A 392 32.17 6.85 -7.55
C ILE A 392 32.14 8.06 -6.62
N GLU A 393 32.04 9.24 -7.23
CA GLU A 393 31.85 10.52 -6.55
C GLU A 393 30.36 10.79 -6.42
N VAL A 394 29.90 11.08 -5.19
CA VAL A 394 28.50 11.36 -4.89
C VAL A 394 28.33 12.69 -4.17
N GLN A 395 27.30 13.43 -4.55
CA GLN A 395 26.90 14.68 -3.91
C GLN A 395 25.42 14.94 -4.15
N GLY A 396 24.81 15.78 -3.32
CA GLY A 396 23.38 16.03 -3.45
C GLY A 396 22.83 16.97 -2.39
N ARG A 397 21.55 16.80 -2.09
CA ARG A 397 20.85 17.51 -1.04
C ARG A 397 19.78 16.62 -0.43
N ILE A 398 19.42 16.94 0.81
CA ILE A 398 18.31 16.33 1.52
C ILE A 398 17.24 17.35 1.82
N ARG A 399 16.00 16.91 1.93
CA ARG A 399 14.86 17.72 2.35
C ARG A 399 14.14 17.02 3.48
N ASN A 400 13.97 17.71 4.61
CA ASN A 400 13.06 17.26 5.66
C ASN A 400 11.63 17.41 5.13
N VAL A 401 10.89 16.30 5.01
CA VAL A 401 9.51 16.34 4.50
C VAL A 401 8.47 16.47 5.62
N SER A 402 8.87 16.42 6.89
CA SER A 402 7.98 16.68 8.01
C SER A 402 7.40 18.10 7.91
N PRO A 403 6.06 18.26 7.97
CA PRO A 403 5.44 19.58 7.93
C PRO A 403 5.50 20.30 9.29
N PHE A 404 5.83 19.61 10.37
CA PHE A 404 5.60 20.13 11.72
C PHE A 404 6.79 20.04 12.67
N ARG A 405 7.85 19.26 12.41
CA ARG A 405 9.03 19.24 13.29
C ARG A 405 10.37 19.03 12.57
N ASP A 406 11.43 19.25 13.32
CA ASP A 406 12.80 19.14 12.87
C ASP A 406 13.30 17.70 13.08
N PHE A 407 14.20 17.25 12.20
CA PHE A 407 14.79 15.93 12.24
C PHE A 407 16.30 16.01 12.06
N ALA A 408 17.02 15.12 12.73
CA ALA A 408 18.37 14.75 12.37
C ALA A 408 18.31 13.62 11.33
N PHE A 409 19.27 13.56 10.42
CA PHE A 409 19.34 12.54 9.39
C PHE A 409 20.73 11.91 9.32
N TYR A 410 20.76 10.59 9.15
CA TYR A 410 21.92 9.81 8.75
C TYR A 410 21.60 9.17 7.39
N VAL A 411 22.38 9.52 6.37
CA VAL A 411 22.17 9.07 4.99
C VAL A 411 23.36 8.24 4.57
N THR A 412 23.12 7.05 4.04
CA THR A 412 24.16 6.21 3.44
C THR A 412 23.90 6.04 1.95
N VAL A 413 24.97 5.97 1.17
CA VAL A 413 24.93 5.57 -0.25
C VAL A 413 25.80 4.35 -0.38
N GLN A 414 25.20 3.26 -0.84
CA GLN A 414 25.81 1.93 -0.92
C GLN A 414 25.87 1.48 -2.38
N THR A 415 26.86 0.67 -2.72
CA THR A 415 27.06 0.13 -4.08
C THR A 415 26.94 -1.38 -4.09
N ASP A 416 26.54 -1.94 -5.23
CA ASP A 416 26.57 -3.38 -5.50
C ASP A 416 27.99 -4.01 -5.36
N GLY A 417 29.03 -3.17 -5.37
CA GLY A 417 30.41 -3.55 -5.12
C GLY A 417 30.78 -3.76 -3.64
N GLY A 418 29.87 -3.53 -2.69
CA GLY A 418 30.16 -3.70 -1.26
C GLY A 418 30.86 -2.50 -0.63
N PHE A 419 30.68 -1.30 -1.18
CA PHE A 419 31.22 -0.06 -0.62
C PHE A 419 30.11 0.91 -0.27
N TYR A 420 30.39 1.83 0.65
CA TYR A 420 29.46 2.89 1.00
C TYR A 420 30.15 4.21 1.35
N THR A 421 29.33 5.25 1.47
CA THR A 421 29.67 6.51 2.14
C THR A 421 28.45 7.01 2.91
N ASP A 422 28.64 7.99 3.79
CA ASP A 422 27.58 8.47 4.66
C ASP A 422 27.71 9.95 5.03
N TRP A 423 26.57 10.54 5.40
CA TRP A 423 26.48 11.88 5.99
C TRP A 423 25.61 11.84 7.23
N PHE A 424 26.07 12.51 8.28
CA PHE A 424 25.26 12.85 9.43
C PHE A 424 24.93 14.35 9.41
N ILE A 425 23.64 14.67 9.43
CA ILE A 425 23.10 16.02 9.47
C ILE A 425 22.34 16.16 10.79
N PRO A 426 22.87 16.90 11.79
CA PRO A 426 22.37 16.85 13.16
C PRO A 426 20.99 17.49 13.36
N CYS A 427 20.59 18.38 12.45
CA CYS A 427 19.27 19.01 12.47
C CYS A 427 18.98 19.63 11.10
N VAL A 428 17.83 19.32 10.54
CA VAL A 428 17.23 19.99 9.39
C VAL A 428 15.82 20.40 9.79
N SER A 429 15.56 21.70 9.71
CA SER A 429 14.27 22.23 10.11
C SER A 429 13.15 21.73 9.20
N ARG A 430 11.92 21.71 9.73
CA ARG A 430 10.73 21.27 8.98
C ARG A 430 10.68 21.89 7.58
N LEU A 431 10.42 21.08 6.54
CA LEU A 431 10.31 21.54 5.15
C LEU A 431 11.55 22.26 4.58
N GLU A 432 12.68 22.26 5.28
CA GLU A 432 13.95 22.84 4.82
C GLU A 432 14.85 21.80 4.14
N THR A 433 15.86 22.30 3.45
CA THR A 433 16.83 21.51 2.68
C THR A 433 18.23 21.70 3.26
N ALA A 434 19.03 20.62 3.31
CA ALA A 434 20.45 20.66 3.64
C ALA A 434 21.29 20.05 2.51
N GLN A 435 22.54 20.52 2.36
CA GLN A 435 23.45 20.02 1.33
C GLN A 435 24.15 18.74 1.79
N LEU A 436 24.31 17.79 0.87
CA LEU A 436 25.19 16.65 1.01
C LEU A 436 26.51 16.98 0.30
N PRO A 437 27.54 17.42 1.04
CA PRO A 437 28.83 17.76 0.43
C PRO A 437 29.43 16.54 -0.25
N LYS A 438 30.22 16.80 -1.29
CA LYS A 438 30.87 15.77 -2.09
C LYS A 438 31.63 14.74 -1.24
N GLN A 439 31.36 13.46 -1.49
CA GLN A 439 32.11 12.33 -0.94
C GLN A 439 32.43 11.30 -2.03
N PHE A 440 33.37 10.42 -1.71
CA PHE A 440 33.68 9.25 -2.52
C PHE A 440 33.21 8.00 -1.79
N ILE A 441 32.63 7.06 -2.52
CA ILE A 441 32.23 5.76 -1.97
C ILE A 441 33.49 4.91 -1.77
N MET A 442 33.92 4.76 -0.51
CA MET A 442 35.22 4.13 -0.16
C MET A 442 35.17 3.29 1.11
N LYS A 443 34.13 3.41 1.95
CA LYS A 443 34.02 2.64 3.19
C LYS A 443 33.57 1.22 2.85
N HIS A 444 34.16 0.20 3.45
CA HIS A 444 33.80 -1.19 3.16
C HIS A 444 32.52 -1.58 3.90
N LEU A 445 31.54 -2.17 3.20
CA LEU A 445 30.36 -2.75 3.83
C LEU A 445 30.74 -4.08 4.50
N PRO A 446 30.44 -4.29 5.78
CA PRO A 446 30.60 -5.60 6.42
C PRO A 446 29.87 -6.69 5.62
N GLY A 447 30.61 -7.72 5.19
CA GLY A 447 30.10 -8.82 4.37
C GLY A 447 29.99 -8.53 2.87
N GLY A 448 30.38 -7.34 2.40
CA GLY A 448 30.35 -6.96 0.99
C GLY A 448 31.47 -7.59 0.15
N PRO A 449 31.30 -7.68 -1.19
CA PRO A 449 32.26 -8.31 -2.09
C PRO A 449 33.57 -7.53 -2.25
N GLY A 450 33.58 -6.22 -2.01
CA GLY A 450 34.78 -5.38 -2.15
C GLY A 450 35.22 -5.23 -3.61
N THR A 451 34.29 -5.32 -4.56
CA THR A 451 34.55 -5.23 -6.02
C THR A 451 34.09 -3.88 -6.58
N GLU A 452 34.45 -3.57 -7.83
CA GLU A 452 33.86 -2.42 -8.51
C GLU A 452 32.34 -2.58 -8.61
N GLY A 453 31.60 -1.52 -8.28
CA GLY A 453 30.15 -1.47 -8.36
C GLY A 453 29.65 -0.72 -9.59
N THR A 454 28.51 -1.14 -10.12
CA THR A 454 27.83 -0.52 -11.27
C THR A 454 26.52 0.19 -10.89
N THR A 455 25.97 -0.15 -9.73
CA THR A 455 24.72 0.41 -9.22
C THR A 455 24.90 0.96 -7.81
N PHE A 456 23.98 1.81 -7.40
CA PHE A 456 23.96 2.36 -6.04
C PHE A 456 22.53 2.54 -5.55
N TRP A 457 22.36 2.54 -4.23
CA TRP A 457 21.12 2.91 -3.57
C TRP A 457 21.40 3.81 -2.37
N VAL A 458 20.35 4.50 -1.92
CA VAL A 458 20.39 5.41 -0.78
C VAL A 458 19.58 4.80 0.36
N GLU A 459 20.11 4.82 1.57
CA GLU A 459 19.36 4.54 2.79
C GLU A 459 19.33 5.75 3.70
N ILE A 460 18.19 5.95 4.35
CA ILE A 460 17.92 7.14 5.15
C ILE A 460 17.45 6.67 6.53
N SER A 461 18.08 7.19 7.57
CA SER A 461 17.58 7.12 8.94
C SER A 461 17.40 8.53 9.46
N SER A 462 16.27 8.79 10.10
CA SER A 462 15.96 10.03 10.79
C SER A 462 15.90 9.80 12.28
N ALA A 463 16.05 10.84 13.09
CA ALA A 463 15.77 10.78 14.51
C ALA A 463 15.42 12.17 15.05
N LEU A 464 14.73 12.24 16.18
CA LEU A 464 14.47 13.52 16.83
C LEU A 464 15.81 14.14 17.27
N PRO A 465 16.09 15.43 17.00
CA PRO A 465 17.41 16.04 17.25
C PRO A 465 17.93 15.91 18.69
N ASP A 466 17.03 15.84 19.66
CA ASP A 466 17.33 15.74 21.10
C ASP A 466 17.24 14.30 21.65
N SER A 467 17.09 13.30 20.78
CA SER A 467 17.02 11.89 21.19
C SER A 467 18.40 11.31 21.57
N GLU A 468 18.39 10.24 22.36
CA GLU A 468 19.59 9.45 22.67
C GLU A 468 20.25 8.88 21.41
N GLU A 469 19.45 8.54 20.40
CA GLU A 469 19.89 8.08 19.08
C GLU A 469 20.78 9.13 18.39
N VAL A 470 20.36 10.39 18.36
CA VAL A 470 21.18 11.49 17.82
C VAL A 470 22.38 11.78 18.71
N ALA A 471 22.26 11.62 20.03
CA ALA A 471 23.39 11.74 20.94
C ALA A 471 24.48 10.68 20.64
N ALA A 472 24.08 9.44 20.30
CA ALA A 472 24.98 8.39 19.83
C ALA A 472 25.62 8.74 18.47
N TRP A 473 24.84 9.21 17.50
CA TRP A 473 25.37 9.65 16.20
C TRP A 473 26.39 10.77 16.34
N LYS A 474 26.17 11.73 17.26
CA LYS A 474 27.14 12.80 17.57
C LYS A 474 28.46 12.26 18.16
N ARG A 475 28.47 11.08 18.78
CA ARG A 475 29.68 10.39 19.25
C ARG A 475 30.34 9.52 18.17
N GLY A 476 29.77 9.45 16.97
CA GLY A 476 30.24 8.60 15.88
C GLY A 476 29.72 7.16 15.93
N GLU A 477 28.77 6.86 16.81
CA GLU A 477 28.10 5.56 16.92
C GLU A 477 26.97 5.49 15.89
N TYR A 478 27.32 5.38 14.61
CA TYR A 478 26.35 5.30 13.51
C TYR A 478 25.81 3.88 13.32
N PRO A 479 24.58 3.73 12.81
CA PRO A 479 24.15 2.44 12.28
C PRO A 479 25.07 2.05 11.13
N VAL A 480 25.78 0.93 11.26
CA VAL A 480 26.65 0.41 10.20
C VAL A 480 25.77 -0.38 9.22
N PRO A 481 25.66 0.04 7.94
CA PRO A 481 24.90 -0.71 6.97
C PRO A 481 25.50 -2.10 6.77
N VAL A 482 24.64 -3.13 6.74
CA VAL A 482 25.05 -4.51 6.48
C VAL A 482 24.85 -4.80 5.00
N TRP A 483 25.79 -5.54 4.41
CA TRP A 483 25.67 -5.95 3.01
C TRP A 483 24.37 -6.71 2.74
N ASN A 484 23.46 -6.06 2.03
CA ASN A 484 22.23 -6.64 1.52
C ASN A 484 21.98 -6.07 0.11
N PRO A 485 22.47 -6.73 -0.94
CA PRO A 485 22.32 -6.21 -2.30
C PRO A 485 20.83 -6.10 -2.62
N ARG A 486 20.38 -4.87 -2.90
CA ARG A 486 19.05 -4.63 -3.45
C ARG A 486 19.14 -4.89 -4.96
N ASN A 487 18.42 -5.90 -5.44
CA ASN A 487 18.25 -6.14 -6.88
C ASN A 487 17.40 -5.05 -7.52
#